data_AF-A0A842TF23-F1
#
_entry.id   AF-A0A842TF23-F1
#
_cell.length_a   1.000
_cell.length_b   1.000
_cell.length_c   1.000
_cell.angle_alpha   90.00
_cell.angle_beta   90.00
_cell.angle_gamma   90.00
#
_symmetry.space_group_name_H-M   'P 1'
#
loop_
_entity.id
_entity.type
_entity.pdbx_description
1 polymer ?
#
loop_
_entity_poly.entity_id
_entity_poly.type
_entity_poly.pdbx_seq_one_letter_code
_entity_poly.pdbx_strand_id
1 'polypeptide(L)' 'MLEIIMEAKKARTAPNFLIKDIPGTSGRLDVVMRCFLSTFSFPGEINRDIIFTVVLMGLPDPPQTL' A
#
# COMPACT_ATOMS: atom_id res chain seq x y z
N MET A 1 -1.71 0.40 -20.58
CA MET A 1 -2.27 0.70 -19.25
C MET A 1 -2.83 -0.56 -18.56
N LEU A 2 -2.13 -1.03 -17.53
CA LEU A 2 -2.55 -2.08 -16.61
C LEU A 2 -3.05 -1.44 -15.31
N GLU A 3 -4.17 -1.90 -14.77
CA GLU A 3 -4.69 -1.43 -13.47
C GLU A 3 -4.65 -2.55 -12.43
N ILE A 4 -4.12 -2.25 -11.26
CA ILE A 4 -4.06 -3.15 -10.11
C ILE A 4 -4.77 -2.48 -8.94
N ILE A 5 -5.78 -3.15 -8.37
CA ILE A 5 -6.51 -2.68 -7.20
C ILE A 5 -6.27 -3.63 -6.03
N MET A 6 -5.81 -3.09 -4.90
CA MET A 6 -5.53 -3.84 -3.68
C MET A 6 -6.43 -3.37 -2.54
N GLU A 7 -7.15 -4.29 -1.90
CA GLU A 7 -7.84 -4.03 -0.64
C GLU A 7 -6.93 -4.39 0.56
N ALA A 8 -6.53 -3.39 1.34
CA ALA A 8 -5.70 -3.54 2.52
C ALA A 8 -6.55 -3.51 3.80
N LYS A 9 -7.14 -4.66 4.14
CA LYS A 9 -8.16 -4.83 5.21
C LYS A 9 -7.81 -4.28 6.59
N LYS A 10 -6.52 -4.18 6.93
CA LYS A 10 -6.05 -3.71 8.24
C LYS A 10 -5.17 -2.47 8.15
N ALA A 11 -4.78 -2.03 6.94
CA ALA A 11 -3.82 -0.96 6.78
C ALA A 11 -4.43 0.36 7.25
N ARG A 12 -3.74 1.04 8.16
CA ARG A 12 -4.25 2.25 8.81
C ARG A 12 -4.45 3.38 7.83
N THR A 13 -5.48 4.16 8.10
CA THR A 13 -5.88 5.37 7.37
C THR A 13 -5.31 6.65 8.01
N ALA A 14 -4.42 6.51 8.98
CA ALA A 14 -3.71 7.62 9.59
C ALA A 14 -2.22 7.28 9.78
N PRO A 15 -1.32 8.27 9.68
CA PRO A 15 0.13 8.08 9.84
C PRO A 15 0.56 7.98 11.33
N ASN A 16 -0.27 7.36 12.18
CA ASN A 16 -0.04 7.20 13.61
C ASN A 16 0.39 5.76 13.96
N PHE A 17 1.47 5.31 13.32
CA PHE A 17 2.09 4.00 13.52
C PHE A 17 3.60 4.12 13.76
N LEU A 18 4.20 3.07 14.32
CA LEU A 18 5.62 3.01 14.63
C LEU A 18 6.41 2.54 13.38
N ILE A 19 7.37 3.34 12.92
CA ILE A 19 8.27 2.94 11.81
C ILE A 19 9.07 1.67 12.17
N LYS A 20 9.45 1.51 13.44
CA LYS A 20 10.13 0.30 13.93
C LYS A 20 9.25 -0.95 13.97
N ASP A 21 7.93 -0.80 13.82
CA ASP A 21 6.95 -1.89 13.79
C ASP A 21 5.85 -1.58 12.76
N ILE A 22 6.25 -1.44 11.50
CA ILE A 22 5.31 -1.29 10.39
C ILE A 22 4.34 -2.49 10.35
N PRO A 23 4.78 -3.77 10.39
CA PRO A 23 3.84 -4.88 10.26
C PRO A 23 2.73 -4.88 11.32
N GLY A 24 3.08 -4.64 12.59
CA GLY A 24 2.12 -4.64 13.70
C GLY A 24 1.29 -3.36 13.74
N THR A 25 1.93 -2.22 14.01
CA THR A 25 1.20 -0.99 14.35
C THR A 25 0.51 -0.29 13.19
N SER A 26 0.91 -0.55 11.93
CA SER A 26 0.26 0.02 10.74
C SER A 26 -0.81 -0.89 10.12
N GLY A 27 -0.94 -2.13 10.63
CA GLY A 27 -1.87 -3.11 10.09
C GLY A 27 -1.43 -3.68 8.74
N ARG A 28 -0.21 -4.22 8.69
CA ARG A 28 0.38 -4.89 7.52
C ARG A 28 0.67 -3.97 6.31
N LEU A 29 0.92 -2.69 6.54
CA LEU A 29 1.38 -1.77 5.49
C LEU A 29 2.69 -2.24 4.84
N ASP A 30 3.51 -3.03 5.56
CA ASP A 30 4.72 -3.66 5.03
C ASP A 30 4.44 -4.54 3.79
N VAL A 31 3.26 -5.18 3.74
CA VAL A 31 2.82 -5.96 2.58
C VAL A 31 2.46 -5.04 1.42
N VAL A 32 1.69 -3.99 1.68
CA VAL A 32 1.28 -3.00 0.67
C VAL A 32 2.51 -2.35 0.03
N MET A 33 3.49 -1.94 0.84
CA MET A 33 4.75 -1.36 0.36
C MET A 33 5.52 -2.32 -0.54
N ARG A 34 5.61 -3.60 -0.18
CA ARG A 34 6.28 -4.61 -1.02
C ARG A 34 5.55 -4.82 -2.34
N CYS A 35 4.22 -4.85 -2.34
CA CYS A 35 3.43 -4.98 -3.57
C CYS A 35 3.55 -3.75 -4.47
N PHE A 36 3.56 -2.55 -3.89
CA PHE A 36 3.83 -1.31 -4.63
C PHE A 36 5.22 -1.37 -5.27
N LEU A 37 6.27 -1.65 -4.49
CA LEU A 37 7.64 -1.74 -5.00
C LEU A 37 7.79 -2.81 -6.07
N SER A 38 7.18 -4.00 -5.91
CA SER A 38 7.26 -5.07 -6.91
C SER A 38 6.53 -4.73 -8.20
N THR A 39 5.44 -3.96 -8.13
CA THR A 39 4.67 -3.52 -9.30
C THR A 39 5.51 -2.63 -10.22
N PHE A 40 6.34 -1.77 -9.64
CA PHE A 40 7.16 -0.81 -10.38
C PHE A 40 8.62 -1.24 -10.56
N SER A 41 9.05 -2.37 -9.98
CA SER A 41 10.42 -2.88 -10.10
C SER A 41 10.62 -3.59 -11.44
N PHE A 42 11.13 -2.84 -12.42
CA PHE A 42 11.71 -3.37 -13.65
C PHE A 42 13.21 -3.04 -13.70
N PRO A 43 14.07 -3.94 -14.20
CA PRO A 43 15.49 -3.65 -14.34
C PRO A 43 15.72 -2.42 -15.24
N GLY A 44 16.31 -1.36 -14.68
CA GLY A 44 16.73 -0.16 -15.43
C GLY A 44 15.63 0.86 -15.72
N GLU A 45 14.36 0.59 -15.40
CA GLU A 45 13.25 1.52 -15.67
C GLU A 45 12.07 1.35 -14.71
N ILE A 46 11.22 2.37 -14.61
CA ILE A 46 9.91 2.30 -13.94
C ILE A 46 8.85 2.19 -15.02
N ASN A 47 7.99 1.17 -14.94
CA ASN A 47 6.88 1.03 -15.85
C ASN A 47 5.84 2.15 -15.59
N ARG A 48 5.71 3.07 -16.56
CA ARG A 48 4.80 4.22 -16.49
C ARG A 48 3.37 3.91 -16.91
N ASP A 49 3.13 2.69 -17.38
CA ASP A 49 1.86 2.26 -17.97
C ASP A 49 1.07 1.35 -16.99
N ILE A 50 1.35 1.49 -15.69
CA ILE A 50 0.67 0.80 -14.59
C ILE A 50 0.07 1.82 -13.62
N ILE A 51 -1.20 1.61 -13.24
CA ILE A 51 -1.86 2.29 -12.13
C ILE A 51 -2.01 1.27 -10.98
N PHE A 52 -1.51 1.64 -9.81
CA PHE A 52 -1.66 0.85 -8.59
C PHE A 52 -2.52 1.63 -7.60
N THR A 53 -3.74 1.13 -7.35
CA THR A 53 -4.69 1.71 -6.41
C THR A 53 -4.76 0.85 -5.16
N VAL A 54 -4.66 1.44 -3.99
CA VAL A 54 -4.85 0.74 -2.71
C VAL A 54 -6.01 1.34 -1.92
N VAL A 55 -6.88 0.48 -1.41
CA VAL A 55 -7.97 0.84 -0.50
C VAL A 55 -7.59 0.41 0.92
N LEU A 56 -7.29 1.39 1.76
CA LEU A 56 -6.96 1.23 3.17
C LEU A 56 -8.25 1.13 3.99
N MET A 57 -8.43 0.02 4.71
CA MET A 57 -9.64 -0.27 5.49
C MET A 57 -9.38 -0.33 7.00
N GLY A 58 -8.18 0.01 7.45
CA GLY A 58 -7.84 0.07 8.87
C GLY A 58 -8.32 1.36 9.54
N LEU A 59 -8.32 1.34 10.88
CA LEU A 59 -8.58 2.50 11.74
C LEU A 59 -7.63 3.68 11.41
N PRO A 60 -8.00 4.92 11.75
CA PRO A 60 -9.26 5.34 12.39
C PRO A 60 -10.44 5.53 11.43
N ASP A 61 -10.21 5.93 10.18
CA ASP A 61 -11.24 6.46 9.29
C ASP A 61 -11.29 5.71 7.94
N PRO A 62 -11.62 4.41 7.91
CA PRO A 62 -11.79 3.68 6.66
C PRO A 62 -13.11 4.06 5.94
N PRO A 63 -13.15 4.03 4.59
CA PRO A 63 -12.05 3.73 3.66
C PRO A 63 -11.20 4.96 3.30
N GLN A 64 -9.92 4.76 2.99
CA GLN A 64 -9.12 5.72 2.21
C GLN A 64 -8.55 5.05 0.96
N THR A 65 -8.69 5.70 -0.19
CA THR A 65 -8.16 5.22 -1.46
C THR A 65 -6.98 6.09 -1.89
N LEU A 66 -5.87 5.45 -2.23
CA LEU A 66 -4.64 6.07 -2.71
C LEU A 66 -4.22 5.46 -4.05
#